data_AF-A0A6N3DJ25-F1
#
_entry.id   AF-A0A6N3DJ25-F1
#
_cell.length_a   1.000
_cell.length_b   1.000
_cell.length_c   1.000
_cell.angle_alpha   90.00
_cell.angle_beta   90.00
_cell.angle_gamma   90.00
#
_symmetry.space_group_name_H-M   'P 1'
#
loop_
_entity.id
_entity.type
_entity.pdbx_description
1 polymer ?
#
loop_
_entity_poly.entity_id
_entity_poly.type
_entity_poly.pdbx_seq_one_letter_code
_entity_poly.pdbx_strand_id
1 'polypeptide(L)'
;MKYKGIELEGLDKEVRLAHSRFMETDGGTDWIDKLLTCDKAALTPTQFHEVSALSSIINMDYQICNGGIGQYVCNGYHEYRAPYSDDDVAQLDKTGQCDMLVELGALAREAFPERMVERQELLAVQEELRELDEEDEGKFDEIEEDYYTVSDFLGVLCEAYAQYLCKSYGIA
;
A
#
# COMPACT_ATOMS: atom_id res chain seq x y z
N MET A 1 -17.12 -9.33 -5.72
CA MET A 1 -16.14 -9.63 -6.80
C MET A 1 -15.21 -10.75 -6.33
N LYS A 2 -14.41 -11.38 -7.19
CA LYS A 2 -13.41 -12.37 -6.75
C LYS A 2 -12.01 -11.96 -7.19
N TYR A 3 -11.04 -12.15 -6.30
CA TYR A 3 -9.62 -12.00 -6.61
C TYR A 3 -8.89 -13.27 -6.18
N LYS A 4 -8.14 -13.90 -7.11
CA LYS A 4 -7.47 -15.20 -6.89
C LYS A 4 -8.37 -16.27 -6.24
N GLY A 5 -9.66 -16.27 -6.59
CA GLY A 5 -10.66 -17.22 -6.09
C GLY A 5 -11.31 -16.86 -4.75
N ILE A 6 -10.85 -15.81 -4.06
CA ILE A 6 -11.42 -15.31 -2.80
C ILE A 6 -12.48 -14.25 -3.10
N GLU A 7 -13.63 -14.34 -2.44
CA GLU A 7 -14.70 -13.36 -2.57
C GLU A 7 -14.41 -12.11 -1.74
N LEU A 8 -14.48 -10.96 -2.42
CA LEU A 8 -14.33 -9.63 -1.84
C LEU A 8 -15.68 -8.93 -1.74
N GLU A 9 -15.88 -8.24 -0.63
CA GLU A 9 -17.15 -7.67 -0.18
C GLU A 9 -16.95 -6.21 0.25
N GLY A 10 -17.98 -5.38 0.04
CA GLY A 10 -17.97 -3.97 0.46
C GLY A 10 -16.96 -3.11 -0.32
N LEU A 11 -16.71 -3.43 -1.59
CA LEU A 11 -15.75 -2.72 -2.44
C LEU A 11 -16.21 -1.30 -2.82
N ASP A 12 -17.47 -0.97 -2.58
CA ASP A 12 -18.07 0.35 -2.78
C ASP A 12 -17.90 1.27 -1.56
N LYS A 13 -17.31 0.78 -0.46
CA LYS A 13 -17.09 1.60 0.73
C LYS A 13 -16.01 2.65 0.49
N GLU A 14 -16.21 3.81 1.10
CA GLU A 14 -15.19 4.84 1.14
C GLU A 14 -14.06 4.41 2.10
N VAL A 15 -12.82 4.50 1.63
CA VAL A 15 -11.62 4.24 2.43
C VAL A 15 -10.81 5.52 2.47
N ARG A 16 -10.39 5.93 3.67
CA ARG A 16 -9.52 7.09 3.88
C ARG A 16 -8.39 6.69 4.81
N LEU A 17 -7.16 6.87 4.36
CA LEU A 17 -5.96 6.75 5.18
C LEU A 17 -5.60 8.17 5.64
N ALA A 18 -5.38 8.36 6.94
CA ALA A 18 -5.08 9.66 7.50
C ALA A 18 -3.61 10.02 7.28
N HIS A 19 -3.39 11.22 6.74
CA HIS A 19 -2.07 11.81 6.54
C HIS A 19 -2.02 13.12 7.36
N SER A 20 -1.04 13.30 8.24
CA SER A 20 -1.12 14.27 9.34
C SER A 20 -0.87 15.74 8.93
N ARG A 21 -1.94 16.51 8.69
CA ARG A 21 -2.08 17.92 9.15
C ARG A 21 -3.50 18.35 9.60
N PHE A 22 -4.51 17.50 9.47
CA PHE A 22 -5.87 17.77 9.96
C PHE A 22 -6.28 16.67 10.94
N MET A 23 -7.22 16.96 11.85
CA MET A 23 -7.77 16.00 12.82
C MET A 23 -8.63 14.93 12.12
N GLU A 24 -8.04 14.20 11.18
CA GLU A 24 -8.69 13.13 10.43
C GLU A 24 -8.25 11.78 10.99
N THR A 25 -9.21 10.89 11.12
CA THR A 25 -9.00 9.50 11.50
C THR A 25 -9.17 8.64 10.27
N ASP A 26 -8.45 7.52 10.23
CA ASP A 26 -8.70 6.48 9.24
C ASP A 26 -10.19 6.12 9.19
N GLY A 27 -10.69 5.87 7.97
CA GLY A 27 -12.08 5.56 7.70
C GLY A 27 -12.18 4.36 6.78
N GLY A 28 -13.00 3.38 7.14
CA GLY A 28 -13.23 2.20 6.31
C GLY A 28 -12.04 1.24 6.22
N THR A 29 -11.13 1.25 7.20
CA THR A 29 -9.87 0.46 7.23
C THR A 29 -9.96 -0.85 8.04
N ASP A 30 -11.17 -1.40 8.22
CA ASP A 30 -11.40 -2.54 9.11
C ASP A 30 -10.49 -3.75 8.80
N TRP A 31 -10.23 -4.03 7.52
CA TRP A 31 -9.38 -5.15 7.12
C TRP A 31 -7.90 -4.84 7.25
N ILE A 32 -7.47 -3.60 6.97
CA ILE A 32 -6.11 -3.14 7.26
C ILE A 32 -5.83 -3.27 8.75
N ASP A 33 -6.70 -2.74 9.62
CA ASP A 33 -6.52 -2.80 11.08
C ASP A 33 -6.40 -4.24 11.55
N LYS A 34 -7.27 -5.11 11.04
CA LYS A 34 -7.25 -6.54 11.31
C LYS A 34 -5.97 -7.23 10.87
N LEU A 35 -5.47 -6.91 9.68
CA LEU A 35 -4.24 -7.47 9.13
C LEU A 35 -3.02 -7.03 9.95
N LEU A 36 -2.94 -5.74 10.26
CA LEU A 36 -1.81 -5.17 10.98
C LEU A 36 -1.77 -5.59 12.45
N THR A 37 -2.91 -5.93 13.06
CA THR A 37 -2.99 -6.43 14.45
C THR A 37 -2.91 -7.96 14.58
N CYS A 38 -2.81 -8.71 13.47
CA CYS A 38 -2.71 -10.17 13.53
C CYS A 38 -1.43 -10.66 14.22
N ASP A 39 -1.47 -11.87 14.77
CA ASP A 39 -0.30 -12.55 15.33
C ASP A 39 0.71 -12.89 14.22
N LYS A 40 1.80 -12.11 14.14
CA LYS A 40 2.83 -12.25 13.10
C LYS A 40 3.64 -13.55 13.26
N ALA A 41 3.76 -14.07 14.49
CA ALA A 41 4.45 -15.33 14.74
C ALA A 41 3.66 -16.56 14.24
N ALA A 42 2.35 -16.41 14.04
CA ALA A 42 1.50 -17.46 13.47
C ALA A 42 1.58 -17.53 11.92
N LEU A 43 2.21 -16.54 11.27
CA LEU A 43 2.31 -16.49 9.82
C LEU A 43 3.46 -17.37 9.29
N THR A 44 3.21 -18.05 8.18
CA THR A 44 4.29 -18.63 7.38
C THR A 44 5.19 -17.53 6.80
N PRO A 45 6.44 -17.83 6.40
CA PRO A 45 7.34 -16.82 5.81
C PRO A 45 6.75 -16.09 4.60
N THR A 46 5.99 -16.78 3.75
CA THR A 46 5.32 -16.17 2.59
C THR A 46 4.22 -15.21 3.03
N GLN A 47 3.35 -15.62 3.96
CA GLN A 47 2.28 -14.77 4.48
C GLN A 47 2.85 -13.54 5.19
N PHE A 48 3.91 -13.71 5.98
CA PHE A 48 4.60 -12.60 6.63
C PHE A 48 5.15 -11.60 5.61
N HIS A 49 5.74 -12.09 4.52
CA HIS A 49 6.25 -11.24 3.45
C HIS A 49 5.13 -10.46 2.75
N GLU A 50 4.00 -11.08 2.42
CA GLU A 50 2.87 -10.40 1.77
C GLU A 50 2.22 -9.36 2.69
N VAL A 51 2.10 -9.65 3.99
CA VAL A 51 1.65 -8.67 5.00
C VAL A 51 2.63 -7.49 5.10
N SER A 52 3.94 -7.78 5.10
CA SER A 52 4.99 -6.75 5.12
C SER A 52 4.98 -5.89 3.85
N ALA A 53 4.74 -6.51 2.69
CA ALA A 53 4.64 -5.80 1.41
C ALA A 53 3.48 -4.80 1.41
N LEU A 54 2.28 -5.23 1.82
CA LEU A 54 1.14 -4.32 1.92
C LEU A 54 1.37 -3.22 2.96
N SER A 55 1.92 -3.56 4.13
CA SER A 55 2.24 -2.57 5.16
C SER A 55 3.26 -1.54 4.67
N SER A 56 4.19 -1.94 3.81
CA SER A 56 5.19 -1.03 3.24
C SER A 56 4.55 0.00 2.31
N ILE A 57 3.49 -0.39 1.57
CA ILE A 57 2.70 0.55 0.76
C ILE A 57 1.93 1.53 1.62
N ILE A 58 1.29 1.07 2.70
CA ILE A 58 0.56 1.96 3.63
C ILE A 58 1.52 2.98 4.27
N ASN A 59 2.71 2.53 4.65
CA ASN A 59 3.75 3.40 5.19
C ASN A 59 4.28 4.39 4.14
N MET A 60 4.53 3.93 2.91
CA MET A 60 4.96 4.78 1.79
C MET A 60 3.92 5.88 1.52
N ASP A 61 2.65 5.49 1.41
CA ASP A 61 1.52 6.39 1.20
C ASP A 61 1.43 7.44 2.31
N TYR A 62 1.56 7.00 3.56
CA TYR A 62 1.62 7.93 4.69
C TYR A 62 2.77 8.94 4.56
N GLN A 63 3.98 8.52 4.19
CA GLN A 63 5.10 9.45 4.07
C GLN A 63 4.91 10.45 2.92
N ILE A 64 4.52 9.96 1.74
CA ILE A 64 4.36 10.77 0.53
C ILE A 64 3.20 11.75 0.70
N CYS A 65 2.03 11.30 1.15
CA CYS A 65 0.88 12.18 1.36
C CYS A 65 1.07 13.17 2.53
N ASN A 66 1.99 12.90 3.46
CA ASN A 66 2.24 13.80 4.59
C ASN A 66 3.33 14.85 4.33
N GLY A 67 4.37 14.50 3.58
CA GLY A 67 5.52 15.37 3.36
C GLY A 67 6.29 15.13 2.08
N GLY A 68 5.66 14.48 1.10
CA GLY A 68 6.22 14.24 -0.22
C GLY A 68 7.21 13.08 -0.28
N ILE A 69 7.70 12.84 -1.49
CA ILE A 69 8.79 11.92 -1.82
C ILE A 69 10.03 12.29 -1.01
N GLY A 70 10.27 13.60 -0.81
CA GLY A 70 11.36 14.07 0.05
C GLY A 70 11.30 13.50 1.47
N GLN A 71 10.12 13.50 2.11
CA GLN A 71 9.95 12.89 3.43
C GLN A 71 10.12 11.36 3.39
N TYR A 72 9.57 10.70 2.38
CA TYR A 72 9.71 9.25 2.17
C TYR A 72 11.18 8.82 2.04
N VAL A 73 11.98 9.56 1.26
CA VAL A 73 13.41 9.30 1.08
C VAL A 73 14.19 9.63 2.35
N CYS A 74 14.04 10.85 2.89
CA CYS A 74 14.80 11.30 4.07
C CYS A 74 14.57 10.46 5.32
N ASN A 75 13.37 9.91 5.49
CA ASN A 75 13.05 9.02 6.62
C ASN A 75 13.45 7.54 6.37
N GLY A 76 14.03 7.24 5.21
CA GLY A 76 14.52 5.91 4.85
C GLY A 76 13.41 4.89 4.61
N TYR A 77 12.22 5.31 4.18
CA TYR A 77 11.12 4.38 3.87
C TYR A 77 11.28 3.69 2.51
N HIS A 78 12.19 4.19 1.67
CA HIS A 78 12.63 3.55 0.43
C HIS A 78 13.63 2.40 0.67
N GLU A 79 14.16 2.27 1.89
CA GLU A 79 15.14 1.25 2.25
C GLU A 79 14.47 0.08 2.97
N TYR A 80 15.10 -1.10 2.86
CA TYR A 80 14.67 -2.26 3.62
C TYR A 80 14.95 -2.07 5.13
N ARG A 81 13.97 -2.43 5.95
CA ARG A 81 14.12 -2.54 7.41
C ARG A 81 13.55 -3.87 7.89
N ALA A 82 14.38 -4.64 8.57
CA ALA A 82 13.94 -5.84 9.27
C ALA A 82 12.93 -5.48 10.38
N PRO A 83 12.00 -6.40 10.71
CA PRO A 83 11.11 -6.20 11.85
C PRO A 83 11.93 -6.01 13.13
N TYR A 84 11.48 -5.10 14.00
CA TYR A 84 12.17 -4.82 15.26
C TYR A 84 11.87 -5.89 16.32
N SER A 85 10.66 -6.44 16.31
CA SER A 85 10.19 -7.50 17.19
C SER A 85 9.38 -8.56 16.44
N ASP A 86 9.06 -9.66 17.11
CA ASP A 86 8.26 -10.76 16.56
C ASP A 86 6.81 -10.34 16.26
N ASP A 87 6.35 -9.21 16.81
CA ASP A 87 5.01 -8.65 16.58
C ASP A 87 4.99 -7.60 15.44
N ASP A 88 6.16 -7.24 14.89
CA ASP A 88 6.30 -6.25 13.82
C ASP A 88 6.34 -6.89 12.42
N VAL A 89 6.18 -6.05 11.39
CA VAL A 89 6.40 -6.40 9.98
C VAL A 89 7.72 -5.83 9.47
N ALA A 90 8.22 -6.35 8.35
CA ALA A 90 9.33 -5.71 7.66
C ALA A 90 8.85 -4.48 6.86
N GLN A 91 9.71 -3.46 6.74
CA GLN A 91 9.60 -2.47 5.67
C GLN A 91 10.38 -3.01 4.48
N LEU A 92 9.71 -3.23 3.34
CA LEU A 92 10.37 -3.58 2.10
C LEU A 92 10.99 -2.33 1.48
N ASP A 93 12.05 -2.52 0.70
CA ASP A 93 12.66 -1.42 -0.06
C ASP A 93 11.75 -0.96 -1.22
N LYS A 94 12.18 0.11 -1.90
CA LYS A 94 11.49 0.69 -3.07
C LYS A 94 11.16 -0.36 -4.13
N THR A 95 12.05 -1.32 -4.35
CA THR A 95 11.82 -2.36 -5.38
C THR A 95 10.65 -3.26 -4.98
N GLY A 96 10.63 -3.73 -3.74
CA GLY A 96 9.53 -4.53 -3.19
C GLY A 96 8.21 -3.76 -3.09
N GLN A 97 8.26 -2.46 -2.80
CA GLN A 97 7.09 -1.59 -2.85
C GLN A 97 6.53 -1.47 -4.26
N CYS A 98 7.37 -1.20 -5.27
CA CYS A 98 6.93 -1.17 -6.66
C CYS A 98 6.33 -2.51 -7.14
N ASP A 99 6.90 -3.65 -6.71
CA ASP A 99 6.32 -4.96 -7.02
C ASP A 99 4.93 -5.13 -6.38
N MET A 100 4.73 -4.61 -5.16
CA MET A 100 3.42 -4.62 -4.52
C MET A 100 2.41 -3.69 -5.22
N LEU A 101 2.83 -2.52 -5.73
CA LEU A 101 1.97 -1.66 -6.54
C LEU A 101 1.49 -2.35 -7.82
N VAL A 102 2.35 -3.15 -8.48
CA VAL A 102 1.96 -3.97 -9.64
C VAL A 102 0.89 -5.00 -9.25
N GLU A 103 1.07 -5.65 -8.10
CA GLU A 103 0.10 -6.61 -7.56
C GLU A 103 -1.25 -5.94 -7.24
N LEU A 104 -1.24 -4.74 -6.66
CA LEU A 104 -2.45 -3.93 -6.46
C LEU A 104 -3.08 -3.52 -7.80
N GLY A 105 -2.28 -3.25 -8.84
CA GLY A 105 -2.79 -3.06 -10.20
C GLY A 105 -3.48 -4.31 -10.78
N ALA A 106 -2.97 -5.50 -10.48
CA ALA A 106 -3.63 -6.76 -10.86
C ALA A 106 -4.94 -6.96 -10.09
N LEU A 107 -4.99 -6.64 -8.80
CA LEU A 107 -6.21 -6.58 -8.01
C LEU A 107 -7.22 -5.61 -8.62
N ALA A 108 -6.79 -4.38 -8.93
CA ALA A 108 -7.63 -3.34 -9.51
C ALA A 108 -8.31 -3.81 -10.80
N ARG A 109 -7.57 -4.50 -11.69
CA ARG A 109 -8.12 -5.06 -12.92
C ARG A 109 -9.27 -6.03 -12.69
N GLU A 110 -9.20 -6.85 -11.64
CA GLU A 110 -10.18 -7.92 -11.38
C GLU A 110 -11.34 -7.44 -10.50
N ALA A 111 -11.04 -6.66 -9.46
CA ALA A 111 -11.99 -6.23 -8.46
C ALA A 111 -12.68 -4.89 -8.81
N PHE A 112 -12.04 -4.04 -9.62
CA PHE A 112 -12.50 -2.70 -9.98
C PHE A 112 -12.35 -2.43 -11.49
N PRO A 113 -12.96 -3.26 -12.37
CA PRO A 113 -12.78 -3.17 -13.82
C PRO A 113 -13.20 -1.82 -14.42
N GLU A 114 -14.10 -1.09 -13.74
CA GLU A 114 -14.55 0.24 -14.11
C GLU A 114 -13.51 1.34 -13.82
N ARG A 115 -12.59 1.13 -12.87
CA ARG A 115 -11.53 2.08 -12.48
C ARG A 115 -10.25 1.90 -13.28
N MET A 116 -10.41 1.78 -14.60
CA MET A 116 -9.31 1.46 -15.52
C MET A 116 -8.28 2.58 -15.61
N VAL A 117 -8.73 3.83 -15.57
CA VAL A 117 -7.88 5.02 -15.69
C VAL A 117 -7.01 5.17 -14.45
N GLU A 118 -7.61 5.08 -13.27
CA GLU A 118 -6.88 5.21 -12.00
C GLU A 118 -5.88 4.05 -11.82
N ARG A 119 -6.18 2.86 -12.37
CA ARG A 119 -5.21 1.76 -12.44
C ARG A 119 -4.05 2.08 -13.38
N GLN A 120 -4.30 2.71 -14.53
CA GLN A 120 -3.23 3.09 -15.46
C GLN A 120 -2.32 4.16 -14.85
N GLU A 121 -2.91 5.14 -14.19
CA GLU A 121 -2.18 6.19 -13.45
C GLU A 121 -1.36 5.57 -12.31
N LEU A 122 -1.92 4.62 -11.54
CA LEU A 122 -1.19 3.89 -10.50
C LEU A 122 0.05 3.18 -11.05
N LEU A 123 -0.07 2.53 -12.21
CA LEU A 123 1.06 1.83 -12.83
C LEU A 123 2.09 2.78 -13.44
N ALA A 124 1.67 3.94 -13.95
CA ALA A 124 2.59 4.99 -14.39
C ALA A 124 3.41 5.55 -13.21
N VAL A 125 2.73 5.93 -12.12
CA VAL A 125 3.38 6.36 -10.87
C VAL A 125 4.33 5.27 -10.34
N GLN A 126 3.93 4.00 -10.40
CA GLN A 126 4.80 2.89 -10.02
C GLN A 126 6.09 2.86 -10.86
N GLU A 127 6.00 3.05 -12.18
CA GLU A 127 7.16 3.10 -13.08
C GLU A 127 8.08 4.28 -12.75
N GLU A 128 7.52 5.47 -12.53
CA GLU A 128 8.27 6.66 -12.11
C GLU A 128 8.96 6.46 -10.77
N LEU A 129 8.27 5.92 -9.76
CA LEU A 129 8.86 5.57 -8.46
C LEU A 129 9.99 4.55 -8.60
N ARG A 130 9.86 3.59 -9.53
CA ARG A 130 10.91 2.59 -9.77
C ARG A 130 12.16 3.23 -10.37
N GLU A 131 11.99 4.20 -11.25
CA GLU A 131 13.08 4.93 -11.92
C GLU A 131 13.61 6.12 -11.13
N LEU A 132 12.91 6.52 -10.06
CA LEU A 132 13.33 7.61 -9.18
C LEU A 132 14.76 7.39 -8.69
N ASP A 133 15.60 8.38 -8.93
CA ASP A 133 16.91 8.48 -8.30
C ASP A 133 16.75 9.29 -7.02
N GLU A 134 17.00 8.65 -5.87
CA GLU A 134 16.84 9.27 -4.55
C GLU A 134 17.83 10.42 -4.30
N GLU A 135 18.88 10.56 -5.12
CA GLU A 135 19.81 11.69 -5.08
C GLU A 135 19.36 12.88 -5.96
N ASP A 136 18.37 12.69 -6.86
CA ASP A 136 17.85 13.71 -7.77
C ASP A 136 16.55 14.34 -7.24
N GLU A 137 16.69 15.18 -6.20
CA GLU A 137 15.57 15.89 -5.57
C GLU A 137 14.75 16.75 -6.57
N GLY A 138 15.34 17.11 -7.72
CA GLY A 138 14.68 17.93 -8.74
C GLY A 138 13.47 17.27 -9.41
N LYS A 139 13.29 15.96 -9.24
CA LYS A 139 12.17 15.18 -9.77
C LYS A 139 11.08 14.88 -8.75
N PHE A 140 11.28 15.22 -7.48
CA PHE A 140 10.35 14.83 -6.42
C PHE A 140 8.99 15.46 -6.62
N ASP A 141 8.94 16.77 -6.89
CA ASP A 141 7.68 17.51 -7.06
C ASP A 141 6.82 16.96 -8.23
N GLU A 142 7.43 16.52 -9.34
CA GLU A 142 6.71 15.98 -10.50
C GLU A 142 6.02 14.64 -10.14
N ILE A 143 6.77 13.72 -9.53
CA ILE A 143 6.25 12.41 -9.12
C ILE A 143 5.21 12.56 -8.00
N GLU A 144 5.40 13.51 -7.09
CA GLU A 144 4.45 13.80 -6.02
C GLU A 144 3.08 14.23 -6.55
N GLU A 145 3.05 15.13 -7.54
CA GLU A 145 1.80 15.60 -8.15
C GLU A 145 1.01 14.43 -8.75
N ASP A 146 1.68 13.55 -9.50
CA ASP A 146 1.06 12.37 -10.08
C ASP A 146 0.64 11.36 -9.00
N TYR A 147 1.44 11.17 -7.95
CA TYR A 147 1.10 10.29 -6.83
C TYR A 147 -0.19 10.72 -6.11
N TYR A 148 -0.38 12.02 -5.88
CA TYR A 148 -1.58 12.50 -5.19
C TYR A 148 -2.87 12.17 -5.94
N THR A 149 -2.83 12.05 -7.27
CA THR A 149 -4.01 11.66 -8.07
C THR A 149 -4.48 10.23 -7.81
N VAL A 150 -3.58 9.34 -7.37
CA VAL A 150 -3.87 7.91 -7.18
C VAL A 150 -3.98 7.49 -5.72
N SER A 151 -3.54 8.32 -4.77
CA SER A 151 -3.53 8.02 -3.33
C SER A 151 -4.87 7.53 -2.77
N ASP A 152 -5.98 8.20 -3.08
CA ASP A 152 -7.33 7.79 -2.67
C ASP A 152 -7.69 6.39 -3.18
N PHE A 153 -7.32 6.07 -4.42
CA PHE A 153 -7.54 4.72 -4.96
C PHE A 153 -6.62 3.69 -4.31
N LEU A 154 -5.38 4.07 -4.02
CA LEU A 154 -4.42 3.21 -3.35
C LEU A 154 -4.93 2.77 -1.98
N GLY A 155 -5.55 3.66 -1.20
CA GLY A 155 -6.20 3.32 0.06
C GLY A 155 -7.29 2.23 -0.10
N VAL A 156 -8.16 2.39 -1.10
CA VAL A 156 -9.21 1.40 -1.41
C VAL A 156 -8.59 0.04 -1.81
N LEU A 157 -7.52 0.06 -2.61
CA LEU A 157 -6.82 -1.16 -3.01
C LEU A 157 -6.13 -1.84 -1.84
N CYS A 158 -5.53 -1.06 -0.94
CA CYS A 158 -4.90 -1.59 0.27
C CYS A 158 -5.91 -2.29 1.16
N GLU A 159 -7.07 -1.69 1.36
CA GLU A 159 -8.15 -2.29 2.16
C GLU A 159 -8.73 -3.55 1.51
N ALA A 160 -8.95 -3.53 0.19
CA ALA A 160 -9.42 -4.70 -0.54
C ALA A 160 -8.38 -5.84 -0.53
N TYR A 161 -7.09 -5.53 -0.63
CA TYR A 161 -6.01 -6.52 -0.55
C TYR A 161 -5.85 -7.05 0.88
N ALA A 162 -6.01 -6.21 1.90
CA ALA A 162 -6.02 -6.64 3.29
C ALA A 162 -7.18 -7.61 3.57
N GLN A 163 -8.37 -7.36 2.99
CA GLN A 163 -9.48 -8.32 3.03
C GLN A 163 -9.11 -9.65 2.38
N TYR A 164 -8.49 -9.60 1.20
CA TYR A 164 -7.99 -10.79 0.50
C TYR A 164 -7.02 -11.60 1.37
N LEU A 165 -6.00 -10.97 1.94
CA LEU A 165 -5.01 -11.64 2.79
C LEU A 165 -5.66 -12.22 4.05
N CYS A 166 -6.50 -11.43 4.73
CA CYS A 166 -7.20 -11.89 5.94
C CYS A 166 -8.05 -13.14 5.66
N LYS A 167 -8.85 -13.11 4.59
CA LYS A 167 -9.69 -14.26 4.19
C LYS A 167 -8.85 -15.45 3.74
N SER A 168 -7.76 -15.21 3.01
CA SER A 168 -6.87 -16.28 2.50
C SER A 168 -6.14 -17.00 3.62
N TYR A 169 -5.74 -16.29 4.67
CA TYR A 169 -4.92 -16.84 5.76
C TYR A 169 -5.71 -17.21 7.00
N GLY A 170 -7.03 -16.93 7.02
CA GLY A 170 -7.87 -17.20 8.17
C GLY A 170 -7.57 -16.29 9.36
N ILE A 171 -7.17 -15.04 9.10
CA ILE A 171 -6.93 -14.03 10.13
C ILE A 171 -8.30 -13.59 10.70
N ALA A 172 -8.48 -13.85 11.99
CA ALA A 172 -9.75 -13.76 12.72
C ALA A 172 -10.09 -12.37 13.22
#